data_AF-A0A9W8B162-F1
#
_entry.id   AF-A0A9W8B162-F1
#
_cell.length_a   1.000
_cell.length_b   1.000
_cell.length_c   1.000
_cell.angle_alpha   90.00
_cell.angle_beta   90.00
_cell.angle_gamma   90.00
#
_symmetry.space_group_name_H-M   'P 1'
#
loop_
_entity.id
_entity.type
_entity.pdbx_description
1 polymer ?
#
loop_
_entity_poly.entity_id
_entity_poly.type
_entity_poly.pdbx_seq_one_letter_code
_entity_poly.pdbx_strand_id
1 'polypeptide(L)'
;MSKTTAANRGTLTVRLIKSFEYRTFKNIVLRDVDFAHTTAGELKARIQTEIHTASGMKPFRTVPYDTLKIYTKAHGAKMANQTNNLIINLDNNEWILSNDHDMLDYHGIGHETEISYYNREAFEQFKHNPEVKW
;
A
#
# COMPACT_ATOMS: atom_id res chain seq x y z
N MET A 1 22.73 19.91 13.74
CA MET A 1 21.38 20.49 13.59
C MET A 1 20.37 19.36 13.70
N SER A 2 19.66 19.29 14.84
CA SER A 2 18.63 18.27 15.06
C SER A 2 17.43 18.62 14.20
N LYS A 3 17.15 17.82 13.16
CA LYS A 3 15.84 17.87 12.49
C LYS A 3 14.81 17.47 13.55
N THR A 4 13.95 18.41 13.93
CA THR A 4 12.74 18.16 14.71
C THR A 4 12.01 16.96 14.13
N THR A 5 12.04 15.83 14.82
CA THR A 5 11.37 14.60 14.42
C THR A 5 9.88 14.90 14.36
N ALA A 6 9.33 15.05 13.16
CA ALA A 6 7.90 14.93 12.94
C ALA A 6 7.45 13.66 13.67
N ALA A 7 6.27 13.68 14.31
CA ALA A 7 5.79 12.52 15.06
C ALA A 7 6.00 11.25 14.22
N ASN A 8 6.93 10.39 14.65
CA ASN A 8 7.28 9.16 13.93
C ASN A 8 6.15 8.12 13.98
N ARG A 9 5.01 8.53 14.55
CA ARG A 9 3.78 7.79 14.63
C ARG A 9 2.69 8.53 13.86
N GLY A 10 1.85 7.79 13.16
CA GLY A 10 0.78 8.42 12.40
C GLY A 10 -0.26 7.46 11.85
N THR A 11 -1.06 8.00 10.93
CA THR A 11 -2.10 7.25 10.23
C THR A 11 -1.56 6.82 8.88
N LEU A 12 -1.74 5.54 8.53
CA LEU A 12 -1.42 4.95 7.25
C LEU A 12 -2.70 4.43 6.61
N THR A 13 -2.94 4.80 5.35
CA THR A 13 -4.05 4.24 4.57
C THR A 13 -3.55 3.10 3.70
N VAL A 14 -4.13 1.92 3.87
CA VAL A 14 -3.81 0.72 3.08
C VAL A 14 -4.93 0.46 2.08
N ARG A 15 -4.61 0.49 0.80
CA ARG A 15 -5.52 0.18 -0.32
C ARG A 15 -5.42 -1.31 -0.65
N LEU A 16 -6.39 -2.10 -0.22
CA LEU A 16 -6.47 -3.52 -0.55
C LEU A 16 -7.01 -3.70 -1.96
N ILE A 17 -6.14 -3.99 -2.92
CA ILE A 17 -6.56 -4.19 -4.31
C ILE A 17 -6.96 -5.64 -4.50
N LYS A 18 -8.23 -5.86 -4.83
CA LYS A 18 -8.78 -7.19 -5.14
C LYS A 18 -8.63 -7.55 -6.61
N SER A 19 -8.82 -6.59 -7.51
CA SER A 19 -8.61 -6.78 -8.95
C SER A 19 -8.18 -5.48 -9.60
N PHE A 20 -7.19 -5.59 -10.48
CA PHE A 20 -6.70 -4.49 -11.28
C PHE A 20 -7.64 -4.18 -12.45
N GLU A 21 -8.08 -5.21 -13.16
CA GLU A 21 -8.95 -5.11 -14.35
C GLU A 21 -10.31 -4.51 -14.01
N TYR A 22 -10.95 -4.99 -12.93
CA TYR A 22 -12.23 -4.46 -12.44
C TYR A 22 -12.05 -3.26 -11.51
N ARG A 23 -10.82 -2.82 -11.28
CA ARG A 23 -10.45 -1.69 -10.39
C ARG A 23 -11.09 -1.77 -9.01
N THR A 24 -11.22 -2.97 -8.47
CA THR A 24 -11.88 -3.22 -7.19
C THR A 24 -10.87 -3.14 -6.06
N PHE A 25 -11.06 -2.18 -5.14
CA PHE A 25 -10.25 -2.06 -3.93
C PHE A 25 -11.07 -1.59 -2.73
N LYS A 26 -10.51 -1.75 -1.52
CA LYS A 26 -11.08 -1.19 -0.30
C LYS A 26 -9.98 -0.69 0.63
N ASN A 27 -10.24 0.41 1.34
CA ASN A 27 -9.26 1.00 2.25
C ASN A 27 -9.38 0.41 3.66
N ILE A 28 -8.23 0.22 4.30
CA ILE A 28 -8.08 0.05 5.74
C ILE A 28 -7.27 1.23 6.25
N VAL A 29 -7.68 1.82 7.36
CA VAL A 29 -6.98 2.94 8.00
C VAL A 29 -6.31 2.43 9.27
N LEU A 30 -4.98 2.39 9.28
CA LEU A 30 -4.19 1.99 10.42
C LEU A 30 -3.75 3.24 11.18
N ARG A 31 -4.17 3.36 12.44
CA ARG A 31 -3.75 4.45 13.34
C ARG A 31 -2.56 4.03 14.18
N ASP A 32 -1.86 5.03 14.71
CA ASP A 32 -0.75 4.88 15.67
C ASP A 32 0.40 3.97 15.21
N VAL A 33 0.64 3.92 13.89
CA VAL A 33 1.75 3.16 13.27
C VAL A 33 3.05 3.87 13.59
N ASP A 34 4.04 3.16 14.15
CA ASP A 34 5.39 3.68 14.44
C ASP A 34 6.33 3.41 13.27
N PHE A 35 6.57 4.40 12.42
CA PHE A 35 7.18 4.20 11.11
C PHE A 35 8.68 3.83 11.18
N ALA A 36 9.41 4.22 12.23
CA ALA A 36 10.83 3.85 12.38
C ALA A 36 11.06 2.52 13.11
N HIS A 37 10.01 1.92 13.66
CA HIS A 37 10.11 0.66 14.41
C HIS A 37 9.13 -0.41 13.91
N THR A 38 8.40 -0.14 12.84
CA THR A 38 7.57 -1.14 12.15
C THR A 38 8.29 -1.50 10.86
N THR A 39 8.48 -2.79 10.65
CA THR A 39 9.00 -3.33 9.40
C THR A 39 7.89 -3.55 8.37
N ALA A 40 8.26 -3.66 7.08
CA ALA A 40 7.31 -4.01 6.03
C ALA A 40 6.58 -5.34 6.29
N GLY A 41 7.28 -6.35 6.83
CA GLY A 41 6.69 -7.65 7.18
C GLY A 41 5.67 -7.55 8.34
N GLU A 42 5.99 -6.78 9.39
CA GLU A 42 5.04 -6.52 10.49
C GLU A 42 3.80 -5.77 10.01
N LEU A 43 3.98 -4.80 9.10
CA LEU A 43 2.86 -4.12 8.47
C LEU A 43 1.96 -5.11 7.70
N LYS A 44 2.53 -6.02 6.91
CA LYS A 44 1.77 -7.07 6.22
C LYS A 44 0.99 -7.93 7.21
N ALA A 45 1.62 -8.40 8.29
CA ALA A 45 0.97 -9.21 9.32
C ALA A 45 -0.19 -8.48 10.00
N ARG A 46 -0.02 -7.19 10.32
CA ARG A 46 -1.08 -6.34 10.87
C ARG A 46 -2.24 -6.19 9.89
N ILE A 47 -1.96 -5.89 8.61
CA ILE A 47 -3.00 -5.78 7.57
C ILE A 47 -3.78 -7.09 7.43
N GLN A 48 -3.09 -8.23 7.42
CA GLN A 48 -3.73 -9.55 7.35
C GLN A 48 -4.65 -9.78 8.54
N THR A 49 -4.25 -9.39 9.75
CA THR A 49 -5.12 -9.46 10.94
C THR A 49 -6.38 -8.62 10.77
N GLU A 50 -6.26 -7.39 10.26
CA GLU A 50 -7.39 -6.49 10.00
C GLU A 50 -8.35 -7.05 8.94
N ILE A 51 -7.83 -7.66 7.86
CA ILE A 51 -8.65 -8.32 6.82
C ILE A 51 -9.54 -9.42 7.41
N HIS A 52 -9.02 -10.19 8.37
CA HIS A 52 -9.73 -11.31 8.96
C HIS A 52 -10.74 -10.86 10.04
N THR A 53 -10.44 -9.78 10.76
CA THR A 53 -11.24 -9.32 11.91
C THR A 53 -12.27 -8.25 11.54
N ALA A 54 -11.98 -7.36 10.59
CA ALA A 54 -12.89 -6.27 10.24
C ALA A 54 -14.15 -6.74 9.51
N SER A 55 -15.27 -6.11 9.85
CA SER A 55 -16.56 -6.32 9.17
C SER A 55 -16.48 -5.86 7.70
N GLY A 56 -17.21 -6.55 6.81
CA GLY A 56 -17.23 -6.21 5.38
C GLY A 56 -15.91 -6.47 4.64
N MET A 57 -15.00 -7.29 5.19
CA MET A 57 -13.79 -7.78 4.51
C MET A 57 -13.98 -9.12 3.81
N LYS A 58 -15.13 -9.79 3.96
CA LYS A 58 -15.39 -11.12 3.37
C LYS A 58 -14.94 -11.24 1.90
N PRO A 59 -15.21 -10.28 1.00
CA PRO A 59 -14.79 -10.38 -0.41
C PRO A 59 -13.27 -10.27 -0.66
N PHE A 60 -12.49 -9.84 0.34
CA PHE A 60 -11.05 -9.58 0.25
C PHE A 60 -10.21 -10.66 0.94
N ARG A 61 -10.79 -11.48 1.82
CA ARG A 61 -10.07 -12.50 2.61
C ARG A 61 -9.39 -13.59 1.78
N THR A 62 -9.92 -13.90 0.59
CA THR A 62 -9.40 -14.97 -0.27
C THR A 62 -8.35 -14.47 -1.27
N VAL A 63 -8.04 -13.17 -1.27
CA VAL A 63 -7.05 -12.60 -2.18
C VAL A 63 -5.65 -12.95 -1.66
N PRO A 64 -4.77 -13.55 -2.48
CA PRO A 64 -3.42 -13.93 -2.08
C PRO A 64 -2.48 -12.71 -2.06
N TYR A 65 -2.66 -11.82 -1.09
CA TYR A 65 -1.84 -10.63 -0.93
C TYR A 65 -0.41 -10.96 -0.51
N ASP A 66 0.58 -10.37 -1.19
CA ASP A 66 2.00 -10.59 -0.92
C ASP A 66 2.85 -9.31 -1.02
N THR A 67 2.36 -8.28 -1.73
CA THR A 67 3.18 -7.14 -2.16
C THR A 67 2.59 -5.82 -1.68
N LEU A 68 3.45 -5.03 -1.02
CA LEU A 68 3.18 -3.64 -0.67
C LEU A 68 3.87 -2.70 -1.67
N LYS A 69 3.16 -1.68 -2.14
CA LYS A 69 3.71 -0.61 -2.98
C LYS A 69 3.17 0.75 -2.56
N ILE A 70 4.04 1.73 -2.37
CA ILE A 70 3.61 3.10 -2.06
C ILE A 70 2.74 3.61 -3.22
N TYR A 71 1.59 4.19 -2.90
CA TYR A 71 0.71 4.82 -3.88
C TYR A 71 0.89 6.34 -3.89
N THR A 72 0.86 6.96 -2.71
CA THR A 72 1.14 8.39 -2.51
C THR A 72 1.95 8.58 -1.23
N LYS A 73 2.91 9.53 -1.24
CA LYS A 73 3.63 9.96 -0.03
C LYS A 73 3.00 11.25 0.49
N ALA A 74 2.91 11.41 1.81
CA ALA A 74 2.37 12.62 2.40
C ALA A 74 3.20 13.87 2.06
N HIS A 75 2.50 14.98 1.84
CA HIS A 75 3.07 16.28 1.44
C HIS A 75 3.89 16.28 0.12
N GLY A 76 3.94 15.18 -0.63
CA GLY A 76 4.29 15.18 -2.03
C GLY A 76 3.09 15.61 -2.86
N ALA A 77 3.28 16.34 -3.96
CA ALA A 77 2.22 16.45 -4.96
C ALA A 77 1.75 15.04 -5.33
N LYS A 78 0.45 14.85 -5.55
CA LYS A 78 -0.06 13.59 -6.11
C LYS A 78 0.79 13.26 -7.33
N MET A 79 1.67 12.28 -7.23
CA MET A 79 2.42 11.78 -8.37
C MET A 79 1.54 10.80 -9.14
N ALA A 80 0.36 11.31 -9.52
CA ALA A 80 -0.45 10.78 -10.57
C ALA A 80 0.05 11.38 -11.89
N ASN A 81 1.34 11.32 -12.18
CA ASN A 81 1.80 11.33 -13.57
C ASN A 81 1.54 9.95 -14.17
N GLN A 82 0.26 9.55 -14.16
CA GLN A 82 -0.30 8.52 -15.02
C GLN A 82 -1.81 8.77 -15.08
N THR A 83 -2.14 9.73 -15.93
CA THR A 83 -3.45 9.98 -16.51
C THR A 83 -3.98 8.68 -17.13
N ASN A 84 -4.70 7.86 -16.35
CA ASN A 84 -5.87 7.04 -16.72
C ASN A 84 -6.08 5.78 -15.85
N ASN A 85 -5.12 5.35 -15.03
CA ASN A 85 -5.25 4.12 -14.22
C ASN A 85 -5.41 4.42 -12.72
N LEU A 86 -6.65 4.50 -12.25
CA LEU A 86 -6.99 4.86 -10.85
C LEU A 86 -6.64 3.77 -9.83
N ILE A 87 -6.38 2.54 -10.28
CA ILE A 87 -6.21 1.40 -9.38
C ILE A 87 -4.81 1.32 -8.78
N ILE A 88 -3.75 1.48 -9.58
CA ILE A 88 -2.35 1.44 -9.13
C ILE A 88 -1.44 2.24 -10.07
N ASN A 89 -0.31 2.72 -9.56
CA ASN A 89 0.81 3.22 -10.36
C ASN A 89 1.52 2.03 -11.04
N LEU A 90 1.69 2.06 -12.37
CA LEU A 90 2.38 1.00 -13.12
C LEU A 90 3.92 1.17 -13.16
N ASP A 91 4.38 2.39 -12.93
CA ASP A 91 5.77 2.82 -12.87
C ASP A 91 6.29 2.76 -11.43
N ASN A 92 7.46 3.36 -11.16
CA ASN A 92 8.09 3.44 -9.83
C ASN A 92 8.22 2.08 -9.14
N ASN A 93 8.91 1.13 -9.78
CA ASN A 93 9.16 -0.19 -9.20
C ASN A 93 9.93 -0.10 -7.87
N GLU A 94 10.73 0.95 -7.68
CA GLU A 94 11.46 1.26 -6.45
C GLU A 94 10.54 1.61 -5.26
N TRP A 95 9.24 1.80 -5.50
CA TRP A 95 8.24 1.99 -4.44
C TRP A 95 7.65 0.68 -3.92
N ILE A 96 8.05 -0.45 -4.50
CA ILE A 96 7.70 -1.77 -4.00
C ILE A 96 8.58 -2.11 -2.79
N LEU A 97 7.95 -2.39 -1.66
CA LEU A 97 8.64 -2.80 -0.43
C LEU A 97 9.08 -4.25 -0.61
N SER A 98 10.29 -4.44 -1.15
CA SER A 98 10.81 -5.74 -1.57
C SER A 98 11.50 -6.52 -0.46
N ASN A 99 11.88 -5.85 0.64
CA ASN A 99 12.48 -6.46 1.81
C ASN A 99 11.56 -6.29 3.02
N ASP A 100 11.11 -7.41 3.58
CA ASP A 100 10.19 -7.42 4.71
C ASP A 100 10.84 -6.94 6.03
N HIS A 101 12.17 -6.84 6.08
CA HIS A 101 12.92 -6.36 7.24
C HIS A 101 13.17 -4.85 7.23
N ASP A 102 12.91 -4.16 6.12
CA ASP A 102 13.11 -2.71 6.05
C ASP A 102 12.06 -1.98 6.91
N MET A 103 12.50 -0.94 7.62
CA MET A 103 11.62 -0.06 8.37
C MET A 103 10.77 0.80 7.41
N LEU A 104 9.55 1.14 7.79
CA LEU A 104 8.67 1.92 6.92
C LEU A 104 9.25 3.31 6.59
N ASP A 105 9.86 3.99 7.57
CA ASP A 105 10.46 5.31 7.40
C ASP A 105 11.65 5.33 6.42
N TYR A 106 12.38 4.21 6.30
CA TYR A 106 13.46 4.03 5.33
C TYR A 106 12.96 4.20 3.89
N HIS A 107 11.72 3.79 3.61
CA HIS A 107 11.07 3.98 2.30
C HIS A 107 10.40 5.37 2.16
N GLY A 108 10.52 6.23 3.17
CA GLY A 108 9.84 7.52 3.24
C GLY A 108 8.34 7.39 3.47
N ILE A 109 7.90 6.32 4.13
CA ILE A 109 6.53 6.18 4.60
C ILE A 109 6.38 6.97 5.90
N GLY A 110 5.34 7.78 5.99
CA GLY A 110 5.04 8.58 7.17
C GLY A 110 3.55 8.78 7.34
N HIS A 111 3.19 9.71 8.23
CA HIS A 111 1.79 10.11 8.46
C HIS A 111 1.12 10.49 7.13
N GLU A 112 -0.11 10.02 6.87
CA GLU A 112 -0.91 10.25 5.65
C GLU A 112 -0.39 9.60 4.36
N THR A 113 0.64 8.74 4.42
CA THR A 113 1.01 7.90 3.26
C THR A 113 -0.13 6.95 2.90
N GLU A 114 -0.35 6.74 1.59
CA GLU A 114 -1.19 5.65 1.08
C GLU A 114 -0.30 4.55 0.48
N ILE A 115 -0.58 3.30 0.86
CA ILE A 115 0.13 2.13 0.36
C ILE A 115 -0.88 1.11 -0.20
N SER A 116 -0.59 0.54 -1.36
CA SER A 116 -1.39 -0.54 -1.94
C SER A 116 -0.86 -1.88 -1.45
N TYR A 117 -1.78 -2.79 -1.08
CA TYR A 117 -1.47 -4.20 -0.81
C TYR A 117 -2.23 -5.07 -1.82
N TYR A 118 -1.50 -5.93 -2.53
CA TYR A 118 -2.01 -6.67 -3.68
C TYR A 118 -1.25 -7.99 -3.91
N ASN A 119 -1.71 -8.80 -4.86
CA ASN A 119 -1.02 -9.99 -5.34
C ASN A 119 -0.03 -9.63 -6.47
N ARG A 120 1.25 -9.97 -6.32
CA ARG A 120 2.31 -9.57 -7.26
C ARG A 120 2.07 -10.08 -8.67
N GLU A 121 1.70 -11.34 -8.78
CA GLU A 121 1.52 -12.00 -10.08
C GLU A 121 0.42 -11.31 -10.89
N ALA A 122 -0.73 -11.03 -10.27
CA ALA A 122 -1.83 -10.30 -10.90
C ALA A 122 -1.42 -8.87 -11.33
N PHE A 123 -0.56 -8.19 -10.55
CA PHE A 123 -0.02 -6.89 -10.95
C PHE A 123 0.85 -6.98 -12.20
N GLU A 124 1.76 -7.96 -12.28
CA GLU A 124 2.64 -8.12 -13.45
C GLU A 124 1.84 -8.50 -14.70
N GLN A 125 0.82 -9.36 -14.57
CA GLN A 125 -0.11 -9.69 -15.65
C GLN A 125 -0.84 -8.44 -16.16
N PHE A 126 -1.39 -7.63 -15.25
CA PHE A 126 -2.05 -6.39 -15.61
C PHE A 126 -1.08 -5.36 -16.20
N LYS A 127 0.16 -5.29 -15.71
CA LYS A 127 1.18 -4.40 -16.27
C LYS A 127 1.54 -4.76 -17.71
N HIS A 128 1.58 -6.05 -18.03
CA HIS A 128 1.83 -6.53 -19.40
C HIS A 128 0.64 -6.25 -20.35
N ASN A 129 -0.60 -6.30 -19.85
CA ASN A 129 -1.80 -5.97 -20.61
C ASN A 129 -2.81 -5.17 -19.74
N PRO A 130 -2.69 -3.83 -19.69
CA PRO A 130 -3.48 -2.99 -18.79
C PRO A 130 -4.90 -2.76 -19.31
N GLU A 131 -5.68 -3.84 -19.41
CA GLU A 131 -7.07 -3.82 -19.83
C GLU A 131 -8.01 -3.62 -18.64
N VAL A 132 -8.86 -2.59 -18.72
CA VAL A 132 -9.90 -2.34 -17.72
C VAL A 132 -11.21 -3.00 -18.16
N LYS A 133 -11.79 -3.80 -17.27
CA LYS A 133 -13.07 -4.48 -17.45
C LYS A 133 -14.18 -3.71 -16.72
N TRP A 134 -15.40 -3.83 -17.24
CA TRP A 134 -16.62 -3.19 -16.71
C TRP A 134 -17.62 -4.23 -16.23
#